data_AF-A0A2N5Z309-F1
#
_entry.id   AF-A0A2N5Z309-F1
#
_cell.length_a   1.000
_cell.length_b   1.000
_cell.length_c   1.000
_cell.angle_alpha   90.00
_cell.angle_beta   90.00
_cell.angle_gamma   90.00
#
_symmetry.space_group_name_H-M   'P 1'
#
loop_
_entity.id
_entity.type
_entity.pdbx_description
1 polymer ?
#
loop_
_entity_poly.entity_id
_entity_poly.type
_entity_poly.pdbx_seq_one_letter_code
_entity_poly.pdbx_strand_id
1 'polypeptide(L)'
;MVEKSTINFKPEIMIKKVFGILAIATIMVSCGSKEQNKEEVGEKELAVVTVDQVAAQLESYVDKSIRIEGIVNHVCKHGGKRMFIMGADPDVAIKITPNDEIGVFEQELVGSSVLVSGVVKELRIDEDYVLSLENEADEATKSEAMHDHSGGTHDEEAENEQKAQFEAMRAKIAESEKGYYSQFWIEASKFEIMDGEHNHEHAGDEEEHDHDHAEGEEHTH
;
A
#
# COMPACT_ATOMS: atom_id res chain seq x y z
N MET A 1 68.94 26.22 18.59
CA MET A 1 68.51 27.63 18.55
C MET A 1 67.15 27.68 19.23
N VAL A 2 67.11 28.20 20.46
CA VAL A 2 66.61 29.56 20.77
C VAL A 2 65.10 29.61 20.52
N GLU A 3 64.20 29.89 21.44
CA GLU A 3 64.22 30.33 22.84
C GLU A 3 62.74 30.55 23.18
N LYS A 4 62.37 30.42 24.46
CA LYS A 4 61.43 31.32 25.17
C LYS A 4 59.95 31.26 24.70
N SER A 5 58.95 31.56 25.50
CA SER A 5 58.84 32.09 26.86
C SER A 5 57.34 32.07 27.18
N THR A 6 56.87 31.41 28.23
CA THR A 6 56.70 31.91 29.60
C THR A 6 55.32 32.56 29.85
N ILE A 7 54.73 32.17 31.00
CA ILE A 7 53.82 32.86 31.96
C ILE A 7 52.44 33.37 31.47
N ASN A 8 51.30 32.88 31.99
CA ASN A 8 50.71 32.80 33.36
C ASN A 8 49.93 34.05 33.82
N PHE A 9 48.74 33.74 34.38
CA PHE A 9 48.03 34.42 35.48
C PHE A 9 47.34 35.79 35.25
N LYS A 10 45.99 35.73 35.23
CA LYS A 10 44.96 36.45 36.04
C LYS A 10 45.40 37.63 36.95
N PRO A 11 44.46 38.47 37.48
CA PRO A 11 43.03 38.65 37.18
C PRO A 11 42.56 40.13 37.15
N GLU A 12 41.30 40.28 36.74
CA GLU A 12 40.23 41.18 37.22
C GLU A 12 40.52 42.54 37.92
N ILE A 13 39.64 43.50 37.57
CA ILE A 13 38.75 44.32 38.43
C ILE A 13 38.62 45.70 37.75
N MET A 14 37.58 45.91 36.94
CA MET A 14 36.26 46.48 37.30
C MET A 14 36.24 48.01 37.48
N ILE A 15 35.22 48.61 36.85
CA ILE A 15 34.53 49.85 37.23
C ILE A 15 35.20 51.15 36.80
N LYS A 16 34.63 51.77 35.75
CA LYS A 16 33.92 53.06 35.93
C LYS A 16 33.02 53.38 34.74
N LYS A 17 31.78 53.68 35.11
CA LYS A 17 30.58 53.97 34.34
C LYS A 17 30.78 55.17 33.40
N VAL A 18 30.01 55.20 32.30
CA VAL A 18 29.02 56.24 31.92
C VAL A 18 28.97 56.47 30.40
N PHE A 19 27.83 56.06 29.84
CA PHE A 19 27.04 56.66 28.75
C PHE A 19 27.70 57.04 27.40
N GLY A 20 27.27 56.30 26.37
CA GLY A 20 27.23 56.75 24.98
C GLY A 20 26.27 55.86 24.20
N ILE A 21 25.03 56.32 23.98
CA ILE A 21 24.05 55.65 23.14
C ILE A 21 24.48 55.86 21.68
N LEU A 22 24.78 54.78 20.97
CA LEU A 22 24.78 54.77 19.50
C LEU A 22 24.28 53.42 19.01
N ALA A 23 23.09 53.44 18.41
CA ALA A 23 22.49 52.29 17.75
C ALA A 23 23.24 52.00 16.44
N ILE A 24 23.59 50.73 16.20
CA ILE A 24 23.67 50.07 14.89
C ILE A 24 23.38 48.59 15.13
N ALA A 25 22.40 48.06 14.41
CA ALA A 25 22.07 46.65 14.34
C ALA A 25 23.00 45.95 13.34
N THR A 26 23.56 44.80 13.73
CA THR A 26 24.02 43.75 12.81
C THR A 26 23.71 42.38 13.42
N ILE A 27 22.94 41.61 12.65
CA ILE A 27 22.56 40.22 12.83
C ILE A 27 23.79 39.33 12.56
N MET A 28 23.96 38.21 13.26
CA MET A 28 24.25 36.85 12.73
C MET A 28 24.72 35.89 13.85
N VAL A 29 23.87 34.89 14.12
CA VAL A 29 24.12 33.44 14.23
C VAL A 29 25.41 32.97 14.94
N SER A 30 25.26 32.18 16.01
CA SER A 30 25.85 30.83 16.07
C SER A 30 25.46 30.06 17.33
N CYS A 31 25.31 28.73 17.13
CA CYS A 31 25.22 27.65 18.12
C CYS A 31 23.85 27.53 18.83
N GLY A 32 22.99 26.56 18.51
CA GLY A 32 23.28 25.20 18.08
C GLY A 32 22.51 24.27 19.03
N SER A 33 21.19 24.21 18.82
CA SER A 33 20.20 23.50 19.62
C SER A 33 20.47 22.00 19.62
N LYS A 34 20.55 21.41 20.82
CA LYS A 34 20.30 19.97 21.01
C LYS A 34 18.92 19.83 21.61
N GLU A 35 17.90 20.14 20.81
CA GLU A 35 16.54 19.71 21.08
C GLU A 35 16.42 18.26 20.59
N GLN A 36 16.09 17.39 21.53
CA GLN A 36 15.70 16.02 21.24
C GLN A 36 14.45 16.09 20.37
N ASN A 37 14.61 15.70 19.11
CA ASN A 37 13.52 15.51 18.17
C ASN A 37 12.65 14.36 18.72
N LYS A 38 11.62 14.73 19.48
CA LYS A 38 10.40 13.95 19.60
C LYS A 38 9.74 14.11 18.23
N GLU A 39 9.79 13.06 17.42
CA GLU A 39 8.97 12.94 16.23
C GLU A 39 7.51 12.95 16.69
N GLU A 40 6.95 14.15 16.87
CA GLU A 40 5.58 14.36 16.45
C GLU A 40 5.58 14.18 14.93
N VAL A 41 4.94 13.10 14.48
CA VAL A 41 4.46 12.98 13.11
C VAL A 41 3.43 14.09 12.93
N GLY A 42 3.93 15.30 12.68
CA GLY A 42 3.15 16.34 12.03
C GLY A 42 2.87 15.81 10.64
N GLU A 43 1.62 15.47 10.39
CA GLU A 43 1.08 15.13 9.07
C GLU A 43 1.43 16.29 8.13
N LYS A 44 2.58 16.20 7.44
CA LYS A 44 2.81 16.98 6.24
C LYS A 44 1.78 16.44 5.26
N GLU A 45 0.69 17.18 5.09
CA GLU A 45 -0.38 16.86 4.17
C GLU A 45 0.24 16.56 2.80
N LEU A 46 0.35 15.28 2.46
CA LEU A 46 0.87 14.84 1.17
C LEU A 46 -0.11 15.30 0.11
N ALA A 47 0.42 15.86 -0.98
CA ALA A 47 -0.42 16.26 -2.10
C ALA A 47 -1.20 15.03 -2.63
N VAL A 48 -2.50 15.23 -2.87
CA VAL A 48 -3.35 14.21 -3.47
C VAL A 48 -2.98 14.06 -4.94
N VAL A 49 -2.71 12.82 -5.35
CA VAL A 49 -2.43 12.44 -6.74
C VAL A 49 -3.54 11.55 -7.28
N THR A 50 -3.75 11.57 -8.60
CA THR A 50 -4.77 10.71 -9.23
C THR A 50 -4.20 9.34 -9.60
N VAL A 51 -5.08 8.36 -9.78
CA VAL A 51 -4.71 7.03 -10.32
C VAL A 51 -3.96 7.14 -11.64
N ASP A 52 -4.41 7.99 -12.57
CA ASP A 52 -3.79 8.14 -13.89
C ASP A 52 -2.35 8.70 -13.78
N GLN A 53 -2.12 9.65 -12.87
CA GLN A 53 -0.79 10.22 -12.63
C GLN A 53 0.18 9.18 -12.05
N VAL A 54 -0.30 8.41 -11.07
CA VAL A 54 0.51 7.36 -10.45
C VAL A 54 0.80 6.27 -11.46
N ALA A 55 -0.20 5.78 -12.20
CA ALA A 55 -0.07 4.73 -13.20
C ALA A 55 0.95 5.08 -14.31
N ALA A 56 0.99 6.33 -14.75
CA ALA A 56 1.95 6.79 -15.76
C ALA A 56 3.41 6.79 -15.26
N GLN A 57 3.64 6.84 -13.95
CA GLN A 57 4.97 7.00 -13.36
C GLN A 57 5.18 6.14 -12.10
N LEU A 58 4.61 4.93 -12.06
CA LEU A 58 4.58 4.04 -10.88
C LEU A 58 5.97 3.81 -10.27
N GLU A 59 6.98 3.57 -11.09
CA GLU A 59 8.37 3.38 -10.66
C GLU A 59 8.92 4.56 -9.85
N SER A 60 8.44 5.78 -10.13
CA SER A 60 8.88 6.98 -9.40
C SER A 60 8.28 7.09 -8.00
N TYR A 61 7.24 6.32 -7.69
CA TYR A 61 6.55 6.32 -6.40
C TYR A 61 6.96 5.16 -5.49
N VAL A 62 7.73 4.19 -5.98
CA VAL A 62 8.17 3.02 -5.20
C VAL A 62 8.80 3.46 -3.87
N ASP A 63 8.38 2.80 -2.79
CA ASP A 63 8.74 3.04 -1.40
C ASP A 63 8.38 4.45 -0.86
N LYS A 64 7.59 5.23 -1.60
CA LYS A 64 7.09 6.53 -1.13
C LYS A 64 5.68 6.39 -0.56
N SER A 65 5.43 7.15 0.50
CA SER A 65 4.08 7.39 0.97
C SER A 65 3.39 8.41 0.06
N ILE A 66 2.19 8.08 -0.39
CA ILE A 66 1.35 8.93 -1.24
C ILE A 66 -0.08 8.97 -0.72
N ARG A 67 -0.81 10.02 -1.14
CA ARG A 67 -2.26 10.13 -0.98
C ARG A 67 -2.90 10.08 -2.36
N ILE A 68 -3.71 9.06 -2.61
CA ILE A 68 -4.27 8.78 -3.95
C ILE A 68 -5.79 8.77 -3.91
N GLU A 69 -6.40 9.46 -4.87
CA GLU A 69 -7.85 9.48 -5.06
C GLU A 69 -8.25 8.60 -6.24
N GLY A 70 -9.32 7.82 -6.08
CA GLY A 70 -9.91 7.02 -7.15
C GLY A 70 -11.26 6.41 -6.77
N ILE A 71 -11.91 5.79 -7.76
CA ILE A 71 -13.20 5.11 -7.57
C ILE A 71 -12.94 3.63 -7.37
N VAL A 72 -13.56 3.01 -6.35
CA VAL A 72 -13.42 1.56 -6.13
C VAL A 72 -14.17 0.80 -7.21
N ASN A 73 -13.47 0.00 -8.02
CA ASN A 73 -14.10 -0.80 -9.07
C ASN A 73 -14.24 -2.29 -8.70
N HIS A 74 -13.39 -2.79 -7.80
CA HIS A 74 -13.44 -4.18 -7.36
C HIS A 74 -12.89 -4.33 -5.94
N VAL A 75 -13.57 -5.14 -5.14
CA VAL A 75 -13.05 -5.67 -3.88
C VAL A 75 -13.06 -7.19 -3.95
N CYS A 76 -11.96 -7.85 -3.63
CA CYS A 76 -11.86 -9.31 -3.69
C CYS A 76 -12.84 -9.99 -2.72
N LYS A 77 -13.75 -10.82 -3.25
CA LYS A 77 -14.78 -11.54 -2.48
C LYS A 77 -14.21 -12.52 -1.44
N HIS A 78 -13.04 -13.11 -1.72
CA HIS A 78 -12.42 -14.15 -0.89
C HIS A 78 -11.62 -13.60 0.32
N GLY A 79 -12.07 -12.48 0.89
CA GLY A 79 -11.53 -11.97 2.15
C GLY A 79 -11.16 -10.49 2.17
N GLY A 80 -11.58 -9.69 1.18
CA GLY A 80 -11.44 -8.23 1.22
C GLY A 80 -10.00 -7.71 1.26
N LYS A 81 -8.99 -8.57 1.11
CA LYS A 81 -7.57 -8.21 1.24
C LYS A 81 -7.00 -7.45 0.04
N ARG A 82 -7.81 -7.22 -0.98
CA ARG A 82 -7.44 -6.50 -2.19
C ARG A 82 -8.63 -5.67 -2.64
N MET A 83 -8.39 -4.39 -2.80
CA MET A 83 -9.28 -3.43 -3.44
C MET A 83 -8.59 -2.88 -4.68
N PHE A 84 -9.34 -2.54 -5.71
CA PHE A 84 -8.82 -1.89 -6.91
C PHE A 84 -9.52 -0.55 -7.06
N ILE A 85 -8.73 0.49 -7.28
CA ILE A 85 -9.23 1.84 -7.54
C ILE A 85 -8.90 2.23 -8.97
N MET A 86 -9.86 2.83 -9.66
CA MET A 86 -9.72 3.32 -11.03
C MET A 86 -9.67 4.84 -11.06
N GLY A 87 -9.01 5.38 -12.09
CA GLY A 87 -8.91 6.81 -12.36
C GLY A 87 -9.98 7.31 -13.31
N ALA A 88 -9.61 8.32 -14.09
CA ALA A 88 -10.44 8.79 -15.20
C ALA A 88 -10.47 7.77 -16.36
N ASP A 89 -9.37 7.08 -16.61
CA ASP A 89 -9.32 5.96 -17.54
C ASP A 89 -9.85 4.68 -16.86
N PRO A 90 -10.98 4.10 -17.31
CA PRO A 90 -11.55 2.94 -16.67
C PRO A 90 -10.78 1.64 -16.89
N ASP A 91 -9.85 1.63 -17.86
CA ASP A 91 -8.99 0.48 -18.13
C ASP A 91 -7.74 0.47 -17.23
N VAL A 92 -7.51 1.55 -16.47
CA VAL A 92 -6.37 1.69 -15.56
C VAL A 92 -6.83 1.60 -14.11
N ALA A 93 -6.41 0.53 -13.43
CA ALA A 93 -6.69 0.32 -12.02
C ALA A 93 -5.41 0.03 -11.21
N ILE A 94 -5.35 0.54 -9.98
CA ILE A 94 -4.26 0.29 -9.04
C ILE A 94 -4.76 -0.63 -7.92
N LYS A 95 -3.98 -1.68 -7.65
CA LYS A 95 -4.21 -2.62 -6.54
C LYS A 95 -3.86 -1.95 -5.21
N ILE A 96 -4.80 -1.98 -4.28
CA ILE A 96 -4.66 -1.54 -2.90
C ILE A 96 -4.76 -2.77 -1.99
N THR A 97 -3.80 -2.94 -1.08
CA THR A 97 -3.83 -3.96 -0.03
C THR A 97 -3.91 -3.28 1.33
N PRO A 98 -4.75 -3.75 2.26
CA PRO A 98 -4.80 -3.17 3.59
C PRO A 98 -3.55 -3.56 4.38
N ASN A 99 -3.10 -2.69 5.28
CA ASN A 99 -2.22 -3.09 6.38
C ASN A 99 -3.03 -3.85 7.45
N ASP A 100 -2.35 -4.29 8.52
CA ASP A 100 -2.97 -5.01 9.64
C ASP A 100 -4.03 -4.17 10.38
N GLU A 101 -3.94 -2.83 10.34
CA GLU A 101 -4.87 -1.93 11.02
C GLU A 101 -6.22 -1.82 10.26
N ILE A 102 -6.17 -1.75 8.93
CA ILE A 102 -7.38 -1.77 8.09
C ILE A 102 -7.97 -3.18 8.06
N GLY A 103 -7.12 -4.21 7.97
CA GLY A 103 -7.52 -5.62 7.96
C GLY A 103 -8.16 -6.07 6.64
N VAL A 104 -9.38 -5.62 6.35
CA VAL A 104 -10.14 -6.00 5.15
C VAL A 104 -10.95 -4.83 4.59
N PHE A 105 -11.15 -4.83 3.27
CA PHE A 105 -12.06 -3.92 2.59
C PHE A 105 -13.44 -4.57 2.43
N GLU A 106 -14.49 -3.79 2.69
CA GLU A 106 -15.88 -4.23 2.55
C GLU A 106 -16.33 -4.17 1.09
N GLN A 107 -17.22 -5.09 0.69
CA GLN A 107 -17.76 -5.11 -0.68
C GLN A 107 -18.59 -3.86 -1.02
N GLU A 108 -19.19 -3.24 0.00
CA GLU A 108 -20.00 -2.03 -0.13
C GLU A 108 -19.18 -0.81 -0.60
N LEU A 109 -17.85 -0.87 -0.52
CA LEU A 109 -16.98 0.18 -1.03
C LEU A 109 -17.04 0.28 -2.57
N VAL A 110 -17.44 -0.77 -3.29
CA VAL A 110 -17.51 -0.74 -4.76
C VAL A 110 -18.44 0.39 -5.24
N GLY A 111 -17.93 1.24 -6.13
CA GLY A 111 -18.60 2.43 -6.63
C GLY A 111 -18.31 3.70 -5.83
N SER A 112 -17.75 3.59 -4.61
CA SER A 112 -17.41 4.75 -3.79
C SER A 112 -16.14 5.44 -4.29
N SER A 113 -16.11 6.77 -4.19
CA SER A 113 -14.86 7.54 -4.28
C SER A 113 -14.08 7.43 -2.98
N VAL A 114 -12.79 7.13 -3.05
CA VAL A 114 -11.94 6.96 -1.87
C VAL A 114 -10.64 7.74 -1.99
N LEU A 115 -10.17 8.24 -0.85
CA LEU A 115 -8.85 8.82 -0.67
C LEU A 115 -8.00 7.87 0.17
N VAL A 116 -7.03 7.22 -0.47
CA VAL A 116 -6.15 6.22 0.16
C VAL A 116 -4.80 6.85 0.48
N SER A 117 -4.34 6.66 1.72
CA SER A 117 -2.96 6.94 2.12
C SER A 117 -2.20 5.63 2.27
N GLY A 118 -1.04 5.52 1.64
CA GLY A 118 -0.29 4.27 1.67
C GLY A 118 1.09 4.37 1.04
N VAL A 119 1.82 3.26 1.05
CA VAL A 119 3.16 3.15 0.47
C VAL A 119 3.09 2.34 -0.81
N VAL A 120 3.67 2.85 -1.89
CA VAL A 120 3.77 2.09 -3.14
C VAL A 120 4.84 1.02 -2.99
N LYS A 121 4.49 -0.22 -3.31
CA LYS A 121 5.35 -1.39 -3.26
C LYS A 121 5.59 -1.93 -4.67
N GLU A 122 6.76 -2.53 -4.86
CA GLU A 122 7.19 -3.17 -6.09
C GLU A 122 7.61 -4.60 -5.79
N LEU A 123 7.13 -5.56 -6.59
CA LEU A 123 7.68 -6.91 -6.67
C LEU A 123 8.28 -7.09 -8.06
N ARG A 124 9.59 -7.23 -8.14
CA ARG A 124 10.29 -7.56 -9.38
C ARG A 124 10.28 -9.06 -9.58
N ILE A 125 9.93 -9.47 -10.79
CA ILE A 125 9.86 -10.85 -11.22
C ILE A 125 10.90 -11.02 -12.32
N ASP A 126 12.05 -11.56 -11.93
CA ASP A 126 13.15 -11.96 -12.79
C ASP A 126 13.22 -13.50 -12.87
N GLU A 127 14.21 -14.01 -13.62
CA GLU A 127 14.39 -15.45 -13.80
C GLU A 127 14.67 -16.17 -12.47
N ASP A 128 15.43 -15.54 -11.57
CA ASP A 128 15.76 -16.12 -10.27
C ASP A 128 14.50 -16.22 -9.37
N TYR A 129 13.62 -15.22 -9.43
CA TYR A 129 12.32 -15.25 -8.75
C TYR A 129 11.44 -16.37 -9.30
N VAL A 130 11.32 -16.51 -10.64
CA VAL A 130 10.56 -17.60 -11.26
C VAL A 130 11.12 -18.97 -10.85
N LEU A 131 12.45 -19.13 -10.86
CA LEU A 131 13.10 -20.36 -10.43
C LEU A 131 12.83 -20.69 -8.96
N SER A 132 12.79 -19.69 -8.07
CA SER A 132 12.43 -19.91 -6.67
C SER A 132 11.00 -20.45 -6.51
N LEU A 133 10.04 -19.91 -7.26
CA LEU A 133 8.66 -20.38 -7.26
C LEU A 133 8.51 -21.81 -7.80
N GLU A 134 9.27 -22.16 -8.83
CA GLU A 134 9.32 -23.53 -9.35
C GLU A 134 9.84 -24.52 -8.30
N ASN A 135 10.91 -24.17 -7.60
CA ASN A 135 11.44 -25.01 -6.54
C ASN A 135 10.44 -25.17 -5.37
N GLU A 136 9.76 -24.10 -4.97
CA GLU A 136 8.73 -24.15 -3.93
C GLU A 136 7.55 -25.05 -4.33
N ALA A 137 7.13 -24.97 -5.60
CA ALA A 137 6.10 -25.83 -6.16
C ALA A 137 6.51 -27.31 -6.15
N ASP A 138 7.72 -27.63 -6.62
CA ASP A 138 8.23 -29.00 -6.65
C ASP A 138 8.32 -29.60 -5.24
N GLU A 139 8.75 -28.82 -4.25
CA GLU A 139 8.82 -29.27 -2.86
C GLU A 139 7.43 -29.46 -2.24
N ALA A 140 6.45 -28.61 -2.58
CA ALA A 140 5.06 -28.79 -2.17
C ALA A 140 4.50 -30.12 -2.73
N THR A 141 4.68 -30.38 -4.02
CA THR A 141 4.22 -31.64 -4.65
C THR A 141 4.88 -32.88 -4.03
N LYS A 142 6.18 -32.83 -3.72
CA LYS A 142 6.87 -33.93 -3.01
C LYS A 142 6.37 -34.13 -1.58
N SER A 143 6.04 -33.06 -0.88
CA SER A 143 5.49 -33.12 0.48
C SER A 143 4.10 -33.75 0.50
N GLU A 144 3.22 -33.38 -0.43
CA GLU A 144 1.87 -33.95 -0.57
C GLU A 144 1.93 -35.44 -1.00
N ALA A 145 2.84 -35.79 -1.92
CA ALA A 145 3.06 -37.19 -2.32
C ALA A 145 3.60 -38.10 -1.19
N MET A 146 4.17 -37.53 -0.13
CA MET A 146 4.62 -38.26 1.06
C MET A 146 3.51 -38.44 2.11
N HIS A 147 2.40 -37.69 2.01
CA HIS A 147 1.28 -37.74 2.96
C HIS A 147 0.05 -38.52 2.44
N ASP A 148 -0.05 -38.78 1.12
CA ASP A 148 -1.16 -39.53 0.54
C ASP A 148 -0.71 -40.81 -0.18
N HIS A 149 -1.11 -41.97 0.35
CA HIS A 149 -0.97 -43.28 -0.28
C HIS A 149 -2.27 -43.74 -0.96
N SER A 150 -3.15 -42.83 -1.37
CA SER A 150 -4.31 -43.14 -2.21
C SER A 150 -4.07 -42.66 -3.64
N GLY A 151 -3.60 -43.55 -4.51
CA GLY A 151 -3.37 -43.27 -5.93
C GLY A 151 -4.60 -42.67 -6.61
N GLY A 152 -4.56 -41.37 -6.86
CA GLY A 152 -5.55 -40.61 -7.61
C GLY A 152 -4.90 -40.04 -8.87
N THR A 153 -5.49 -40.34 -10.02
CA THR A 153 -5.11 -39.86 -11.35
C THR A 153 -5.50 -38.39 -11.53
N HIS A 154 -4.83 -37.47 -10.83
CA HIS A 154 -5.23 -36.06 -10.79
C HIS A 154 -4.09 -35.05 -11.04
N ASP A 155 -3.05 -35.39 -11.78
CA ASP A 155 -1.86 -34.51 -11.84
C ASP A 155 -1.50 -33.93 -13.21
N GLU A 156 -1.84 -34.55 -14.36
CA GLU A 156 -1.30 -34.07 -15.64
C GLU A 156 -1.83 -32.69 -16.08
N GLU A 157 -3.10 -32.37 -15.80
CA GLU A 157 -3.70 -31.09 -16.20
C GLU A 157 -3.23 -29.93 -15.30
N ALA A 158 -3.15 -30.17 -13.99
CA ALA A 158 -2.66 -29.19 -13.02
C ALA A 158 -1.15 -28.90 -13.19
N GLU A 159 -0.34 -29.94 -13.43
CA GLU A 159 1.09 -29.78 -13.74
C GLU A 159 1.29 -28.99 -15.04
N ASN A 160 0.48 -29.25 -16.07
CA ASN A 160 0.57 -28.54 -17.34
C ASN A 160 0.14 -27.06 -17.21
N GLU A 161 -0.91 -26.76 -16.45
CA GLU A 161 -1.31 -25.39 -16.13
C GLU A 161 -0.23 -24.64 -15.36
N GLN A 162 0.40 -25.28 -14.38
CA GLN A 162 1.47 -24.69 -13.60
C GLN A 162 2.71 -24.38 -14.46
N LYS A 163 3.10 -25.33 -15.31
CA LYS A 163 4.18 -25.11 -16.28
C LYS A 163 3.86 -23.96 -17.23
N ALA A 164 2.64 -23.91 -17.75
CA ALA A 164 2.20 -22.83 -18.63
C ALA A 164 2.26 -21.45 -17.93
N GLN A 165 1.97 -21.39 -16.62
CA GLN A 165 2.13 -20.17 -15.84
C GLN A 165 3.59 -19.71 -15.76
N PHE A 166 4.54 -20.61 -15.47
CA PHE A 166 5.96 -20.26 -15.43
C PHE A 166 6.50 -19.85 -16.80
N GLU A 167 6.09 -20.54 -17.87
CA GLU A 167 6.42 -20.14 -19.25
C GLU A 167 5.87 -18.74 -19.58
N ALA A 168 4.65 -18.42 -19.16
CA ALA A 168 4.07 -17.09 -19.33
C ALA A 168 4.82 -16.00 -18.53
N MET A 169 5.30 -16.31 -17.32
CA MET A 169 6.16 -15.38 -16.57
C MET A 169 7.49 -15.14 -17.29
N ARG A 170 8.14 -16.21 -17.77
CA ARG A 170 9.38 -16.11 -18.56
C ARG A 170 9.19 -15.37 -19.87
N ALA A 171 8.05 -15.54 -20.54
CA ALA A 171 7.72 -14.78 -21.74
C ALA A 171 7.69 -13.27 -21.44
N LYS A 172 7.03 -12.85 -20.35
CA LYS A 172 7.02 -11.44 -19.92
C LYS A 172 8.42 -10.91 -19.56
N ILE A 173 9.26 -11.76 -18.97
CA ILE A 173 10.67 -11.41 -18.69
C ILE A 173 11.42 -11.21 -20.01
N ALA A 174 11.26 -12.10 -20.99
CA ALA A 174 11.93 -12.03 -22.28
C ALA A 174 11.46 -10.84 -23.15
N GLU A 175 10.20 -10.43 -23.01
CA GLU A 175 9.65 -9.21 -23.63
C GLU A 175 10.18 -7.92 -22.97
N SER A 176 10.70 -8.00 -21.75
CA SER A 176 11.25 -6.87 -21.03
C SER A 176 12.72 -6.63 -21.36
N GLU A 177 13.05 -5.39 -21.73
CA GLU A 177 14.45 -4.97 -21.91
C GLU A 177 15.24 -4.91 -20.58
N LYS A 178 14.55 -4.95 -19.43
CA LYS A 178 15.16 -4.87 -18.10
C LYS A 178 15.59 -6.24 -17.55
N GLY A 179 15.20 -7.34 -18.20
CA GLY A 179 15.41 -8.70 -17.69
C GLY A 179 14.50 -9.07 -16.51
N TYR A 180 13.46 -8.28 -16.25
CA TYR A 180 12.41 -8.53 -15.26
C TYR A 180 11.16 -7.72 -15.61
N TYR A 181 10.02 -8.08 -15.03
CA TYR A 181 8.84 -7.21 -15.00
C TYR A 181 8.41 -6.95 -13.56
N SER A 182 7.70 -5.84 -13.33
CA SER A 182 7.30 -5.41 -11.99
C SER A 182 5.80 -5.52 -11.78
N GLN A 183 5.41 -6.01 -10.61
CA GLN A 183 4.05 -5.84 -10.09
C GLN A 183 4.05 -4.74 -9.05
N PHE A 184 3.08 -3.83 -9.14
CA PHE A 184 2.94 -2.72 -8.21
C PHE A 184 1.64 -2.82 -7.41
N TRP A 185 1.67 -2.30 -6.19
CA TRP A 185 0.49 -2.09 -5.36
C TRP A 185 0.72 -1.01 -4.34
N ILE A 186 -0.35 -0.55 -3.71
CA ILE A 186 -0.28 0.37 -2.58
C ILE A 186 -0.68 -0.41 -1.32
N GLU A 187 0.21 -0.45 -0.36
CA GLU A 187 -0.12 -0.90 0.99
C GLU A 187 -0.74 0.28 1.74
N ALA A 188 -2.06 0.23 1.93
CA ALA A 188 -2.83 1.29 2.56
C ALA A 188 -2.62 1.28 4.07
N SER A 189 -2.30 2.45 4.62
CA SER A 189 -2.28 2.71 6.07
C SER A 189 -3.56 3.40 6.55
N LYS A 190 -4.27 4.07 5.64
CA LYS A 190 -5.54 4.76 5.92
C LYS A 190 -6.34 4.89 4.63
N PHE A 191 -7.66 4.88 4.71
CA PHE A 191 -8.50 5.36 3.62
C PHE A 191 -9.72 6.12 4.16
N GLU A 192 -10.27 6.99 3.33
CA GLU A 192 -11.45 7.81 3.62
C GLU A 192 -12.41 7.70 2.42
N ILE A 193 -13.70 7.53 2.68
CA ILE A 193 -14.73 7.63 1.64
C ILE A 193 -14.99 9.11 1.41
N MET A 194 -14.94 9.54 0.15
CA MET A 194 -15.25 10.91 -0.24
C MET A 194 -16.74 10.96 -0.61
N ASP A 195 -17.54 11.67 0.18
CA ASP A 195 -18.97 11.84 -0.05
C ASP A 195 -19.22 12.57 -1.38
N GLY A 196 -19.38 11.79 -2.45
CA GLY A 196 -20.18 12.15 -3.61
C GLY A 196 -21.53 11.49 -3.44
N GLU A 197 -22.64 12.22 -3.65
CA GLU A 197 -24.02 11.74 -3.51
C GLU A 197 -24.26 10.37 -4.19
N HIS A 198 -24.03 9.28 -3.45
CA HIS A 198 -24.61 7.99 -3.76
C HIS A 198 -25.88 7.88 -2.93
N ASN A 199 -26.97 8.36 -3.54
CA ASN A 199 -28.34 8.07 -3.09
C ASN A 199 -28.53 6.56 -3.19
N HIS A 200 -28.13 5.81 -2.16
CA HIS A 200 -28.50 4.42 -2.02
C HIS A 200 -29.96 4.40 -1.56
N GLU A 201 -30.87 4.62 -2.51
CA GLU A 201 -32.26 4.20 -2.36
C GLU A 201 -32.22 2.68 -2.16
N HIS A 202 -32.21 2.29 -0.89
CA HIS A 202 -32.50 0.96 -0.43
C HIS A 202 -33.93 0.65 -0.86
N ALA A 203 -34.09 0.15 -2.09
CA ALA A 203 -35.29 -0.57 -2.47
C ALA A 203 -35.32 -1.83 -1.59
N GLY A 204 -36.10 -1.76 -0.52
CA GLY A 204 -36.46 -2.92 0.26
C GLY A 204 -37.29 -3.84 -0.63
N ASP A 205 -36.67 -4.92 -1.11
CA ASP A 205 -37.41 -6.10 -1.54
C ASP A 205 -37.87 -6.84 -0.27
N GLU A 206 -38.97 -6.36 0.30
CA GLU A 206 -39.85 -7.18 1.12
C GLU A 206 -40.64 -8.10 0.17
N GLU A 207 -40.04 -9.21 -0.27
CA GLU A 207 -40.85 -10.34 -0.76
C GLU A 207 -41.44 -11.07 0.45
N GLU A 208 -42.57 -10.52 0.93
CA GLU A 208 -43.54 -11.27 1.74
C GLU A 208 -44.09 -12.42 0.89
N HIS A 209 -43.46 -13.58 1.01
CA HIS A 209 -44.00 -14.82 0.45
C HIS A 209 -45.04 -15.42 1.41
N ASP A 210 -46.19 -14.77 1.51
CA ASP A 210 -47.40 -15.34 2.10
C ASP A 210 -48.01 -16.33 1.10
N HIS A 211 -47.74 -17.62 1.33
CA HIS A 211 -48.57 -18.69 0.80
C HIS A 211 -49.32 -19.38 1.94
N ASP A 212 -50.37 -18.71 2.38
CA ASP A 212 -51.55 -19.35 2.93
C ASP A 212 -52.19 -20.21 1.82
N HIS A 213 -52.24 -21.53 2.01
CA HIS A 213 -53.41 -22.27 1.54
C HIS A 213 -53.81 -23.37 2.53
N ALA A 214 -54.91 -23.04 3.20
CA ALA A 214 -55.75 -23.81 4.10
C ALA A 214 -55.91 -25.30 3.80
N GLU A 215 -55.95 -26.07 4.89
CA GLU A 215 -56.53 -27.39 5.00
C GLU A 215 -58.04 -27.39 4.66
N GLY A 216 -58.54 -28.48 4.06
CA GLY A 216 -59.96 -28.66 3.79
C GLY A 216 -60.31 -30.00 3.14
N GLU A 217 -60.47 -31.00 4.00
CA GLU A 217 -61.51 -32.06 4.02
C GLU A 217 -61.85 -32.94 2.80
N GLU A 218 -62.11 -34.20 3.18
CA GLU A 218 -62.66 -35.37 2.50
C GLU A 218 -63.72 -35.14 1.40
N HIS A 219 -63.82 -36.07 0.43
CA HIS A 219 -65.04 -36.88 0.18
C HIS A 219 -64.92 -37.77 -1.09
N THR A 220 -64.95 -39.09 -0.85
CA THR A 220 -65.72 -40.17 -1.54
C THR A 220 -65.93 -40.15 -3.08
N HIS A 221 -65.44 -41.19 -3.77
CA HIS A 221 -66.23 -42.34 -4.26
C HIS A 221 -65.33 -43.46 -4.79
#